data_AF-A0A963NAJ5-F1
#
_entry.id   AF-A0A963NAJ5-F1
#
_cell.length_a   1.000
_cell.length_b   1.000
_cell.length_c   1.000
_cell.angle_alpha   90.00
_cell.angle_beta   90.00
_cell.angle_gamma   90.00
#
_symmetry.space_group_name_H-M   'P 1'
#
loop_
_entity.id
_entity.type
_entity.pdbx_description
1 polymer ?
#
loop_
_entity_poly.entity_id
_entity_poly.type
_entity_poly.pdbx_seq_one_letter_code
_entity_poly.pdbx_strand_id
1 'polypeptide(L)'
;GPDEDHNPATAASLAEVLRANPDVPYEKRIEVARFMEDLTASYQAGWYSVISLHGGGSPAAMKQEIWRNYPVGDKVALVERLLDRGLVADPARPITRNRQPGRCCDSGCMQPGQAVMVALPGEGRQAAGRTPTIDKTREAIPGTPT
;
A
#
# COMPACT_ATOMS: atom_id res chain seq x y z
N GLY A 1 24.37 2.65 24.92
CA GLY A 1 23.27 1.87 24.35
C GLY A 1 22.60 1.11 25.49
N PRO A 2 21.73 0.14 25.20
CA PRO A 2 21.28 -0.82 26.20
C PRO A 2 22.47 -1.57 26.82
N ASP A 3 22.35 -1.97 28.08
CA ASP A 3 23.42 -2.64 28.81
C ASP A 3 23.77 -4.00 28.18
N GLU A 4 22.81 -4.63 27.49
CA GLU A 4 22.99 -5.88 26.76
C GLU A 4 24.03 -5.77 25.65
N ASP A 5 24.13 -4.60 25.00
CA ASP A 5 25.12 -4.33 23.95
C ASP A 5 26.54 -4.15 24.53
N HIS A 6 26.67 -4.05 25.87
CA HIS A 6 27.93 -3.85 26.59
C HIS A 6 28.36 -5.07 27.43
N ASN A 7 27.58 -6.16 27.43
CA ASN A 7 27.89 -7.35 28.21
C ASN A 7 28.96 -8.22 27.53
N PRO A 8 30.14 -8.42 28.15
CA PRO A 8 31.23 -9.18 27.54
C PRO A 8 30.91 -10.67 27.32
N ALA A 9 29.98 -11.23 28.08
CA ALA A 9 29.56 -12.63 27.92
C ALA A 9 28.71 -12.86 26.66
N THR A 10 28.05 -11.82 26.14
CA THR A 10 27.11 -11.94 25.01
C THR A 10 27.57 -11.16 23.77
N ALA A 11 28.52 -10.23 23.90
CA ALA A 11 28.96 -9.34 22.83
C ALA A 11 29.37 -10.08 21.55
N ALA A 12 30.15 -11.16 21.67
CA ALA A 12 30.60 -11.95 20.51
C ALA A 12 29.43 -12.62 19.77
N SER A 13 28.50 -13.24 20.52
CA SER A 13 27.32 -13.87 19.95
C SER A 13 26.38 -12.86 19.30
N LEU A 14 26.18 -11.69 19.93
CA LEU A 14 25.38 -10.60 19.35
C LEU A 14 26.00 -10.08 18.05
N ALA A 15 27.31 -9.87 18.01
CA ALA A 15 28.02 -9.42 16.81
C ALA A 15 27.97 -10.42 15.65
N GLU A 16 27.83 -11.72 15.96
CA GLU A 16 27.65 -12.77 14.97
C GLU A 16 26.21 -12.80 14.44
N VAL A 17 25.21 -12.90 15.32
CA VAL A 17 23.81 -13.12 14.92
C VAL A 17 23.11 -11.87 14.40
N LEU A 18 23.56 -10.67 14.81
CA LEU A 18 22.99 -9.40 14.38
C LEU A 18 23.79 -8.74 13.25
N ARG A 19 24.79 -9.42 12.69
CA ARG A 19 25.42 -9.00 11.44
C ARG A 19 24.40 -9.10 10.30
N ALA A 20 24.50 -8.19 9.34
CA ALA A 20 23.67 -8.23 8.13
C ALA A 20 24.55 -8.22 6.89
N ASN A 21 24.74 -7.05 6.27
CA ASN A 21 25.65 -6.91 5.14
C ASN A 21 27.09 -7.24 5.57
N PRO A 22 27.80 -8.17 4.90
CA PRO A 22 29.18 -8.54 5.26
C PRO A 22 30.18 -7.40 5.08
N ASP A 23 29.89 -6.41 4.24
CA ASP A 23 30.74 -5.24 4.00
C ASP A 23 30.58 -4.15 5.08
N VAL A 24 29.63 -4.33 6.02
CA VAL A 24 29.34 -3.36 7.09
C VAL A 24 29.69 -3.96 8.45
N PRO A 25 30.64 -3.37 9.20
CA PRO A 25 30.96 -3.80 10.55
C PRO A 25 29.74 -3.76 11.49
N TYR A 26 29.61 -4.77 12.36
CA TYR A 26 28.48 -4.90 13.28
C TYR A 26 28.33 -3.66 14.18
N GLU A 27 29.45 -3.15 14.70
CA GLU A 27 29.49 -2.01 15.63
C GLU A 27 28.85 -0.76 15.02
N LYS A 28 29.06 -0.54 13.72
CA LYS A 28 28.46 0.58 12.99
C LYS A 28 26.99 0.36 12.67
N ARG A 29 26.61 -0.89 12.38
CA ARG A 29 25.20 -1.23 12.18
C ARG A 29 24.39 -1.01 13.45
N ILE A 30 24.86 -1.52 14.59
CA ILE A 30 24.14 -1.42 15.86
C ILE A 30 24.06 0.04 16.32
N GLU A 31 25.13 0.83 16.15
CA GLU A 31 25.14 2.28 16.46
C GLU A 31 24.03 3.03 15.70
N VAL A 32 23.93 2.82 14.38
CA VAL A 32 22.89 3.47 13.57
C VAL A 32 21.50 2.93 13.91
N ALA A 33 21.35 1.63 14.16
CA ALA A 33 20.07 1.05 14.56
C ALA A 33 19.55 1.66 15.87
N ARG A 34 20.41 1.82 16.88
CA ARG A 34 20.06 2.48 18.14
C ARG A 34 19.77 3.96 17.97
N PHE A 35 20.48 4.64 17.08
CA PHE A 35 20.17 6.03 16.74
C PHE A 35 18.79 6.17 16.10
N MET A 36 18.44 5.29 15.16
CA MET A 36 17.10 5.27 14.57
C MET A 36 16.01 4.95 15.60
N GLU A 37 16.26 3.98 16.48
CA GLU A 37 15.38 3.67 17.62
C GLU A 37 15.14 4.91 18.48
N ASP A 38 16.19 5.67 18.81
CA ASP A 38 16.07 6.88 19.62
C ASP A 38 15.20 7.97 18.95
N LEU A 39 15.30 8.09 17.63
CA LEU A 39 14.50 9.05 16.86
C LEU A 39 13.04 8.62 16.65
N THR A 40 12.72 7.34 16.79
CA THR A 40 11.42 6.79 16.35
C THR A 40 10.60 6.07 17.41
N ALA A 41 11.24 5.50 18.43
CA ALA A 41 10.60 4.64 19.41
C ALA A 41 11.15 4.80 20.85
N SER A 42 11.83 5.90 21.16
CA SER A 42 12.28 6.22 22.52
C SER A 42 11.56 7.44 23.11
N TYR A 43 12.00 7.86 24.30
CA TYR A 43 11.61 9.14 24.89
C TYR A 43 11.87 10.33 23.95
N GLN A 44 13.02 10.36 23.26
CA GLN A 44 13.36 11.42 22.32
C GLN A 44 12.42 11.41 21.12
N ALA A 45 12.07 10.23 20.61
CA ALA A 45 11.06 10.08 19.57
C ALA A 45 9.69 10.63 19.98
N GLY A 46 9.29 10.40 21.24
CA GLY A 46 8.07 10.96 21.81
C GLY A 46 8.05 12.48 21.70
N TRP A 47 9.13 13.13 22.12
CA TRP A 47 9.24 14.59 22.01
C TRP A 47 9.29 15.06 20.56
N TYR A 48 10.14 14.47 19.72
CA TYR A 48 10.33 14.81 18.30
C TYR A 48 9.03 14.67 17.48
N SER A 49 8.26 13.60 17.74
CA SER A 49 6.97 13.37 17.07
C SER A 49 5.87 14.31 17.58
N VAL A 50 5.72 14.44 18.90
CA VAL A 50 4.63 15.24 19.50
C VAL A 50 4.81 16.72 19.22
N ILE A 51 6.04 17.25 19.30
CA ILE A 51 6.29 18.67 18.97
C ILE A 51 5.99 18.96 17.51
N SER A 52 6.32 18.04 16.60
CA SER A 52 6.02 18.20 15.17
C SER A 52 4.51 18.26 14.92
N LEU A 53 3.73 17.46 15.65
CA LEU A 53 2.28 17.38 15.50
C LEU A 53 1.51 18.52 16.20
N HIS A 54 2.04 19.04 17.32
CA HIS A 54 1.30 19.93 18.22
C HIS A 54 2.00 21.25 18.53
N GLY A 55 3.23 21.47 18.06
CA GLY A 55 4.02 22.66 18.39
C GLY A 55 3.37 23.98 17.95
N GLY A 56 2.61 23.97 16.86
CA GLY A 56 1.80 25.11 16.37
C GLY A 56 0.32 25.00 16.71
N GLY A 57 -0.07 24.11 17.62
CA GLY A 57 -1.45 23.67 17.81
C GLY A 57 -1.75 22.39 17.05
N SER A 58 -2.92 21.79 17.31
CA SER A 58 -3.30 20.52 16.68
C SER A 58 -3.52 20.68 15.17
N PRO A 59 -3.45 19.58 14.38
CA PRO A 59 -3.75 19.64 12.95
C PRO A 59 -5.16 20.19 12.65
N ALA A 60 -6.11 20.02 13.56
CA ALA A 60 -7.45 20.61 13.45
C ALA A 60 -7.40 22.14 13.55
N ALA A 61 -6.62 22.69 14.49
CA ALA A 61 -6.43 24.13 14.60
C ALA A 61 -5.78 24.72 13.34
N MET A 62 -4.78 24.04 12.78
CA MET A 62 -4.16 24.46 11.52
C MET A 62 -5.15 24.45 10.34
N LYS A 63 -5.96 23.40 10.19
CA LYS A 63 -7.00 23.33 9.15
C LYS A 63 -8.02 24.46 9.28
N GLN A 64 -8.43 24.78 10.50
CA GLN A 64 -9.35 25.89 10.76
C GLN A 64 -8.73 27.23 10.36
N GLU A 65 -7.46 27.47 10.69
CA GLU A 65 -6.78 28.72 10.34
C GLU A 65 -6.57 28.87 8.82
N ILE A 66 -6.24 27.78 8.13
CA ILE A 66 -6.19 27.76 6.66
C ILE A 66 -7.58 28.12 6.11
N TRP A 67 -8.65 27.49 6.60
CA TRP A 67 -10.00 27.76 6.11
C TRP A 67 -10.43 29.23 6.29
N ARG A 68 -10.05 29.85 7.42
CA ARG A 68 -10.37 31.26 7.70
C ARG A 68 -9.70 32.24 6.73
N ASN A 69 -8.52 31.90 6.21
CA ASN A 69 -7.73 32.77 5.34
C ASN A 69 -7.74 32.33 3.87
N TYR A 70 -8.27 31.15 3.56
CA TYR A 70 -8.34 30.64 2.20
C TYR A 70 -9.55 31.23 1.48
N PRO A 71 -9.37 31.96 0.35
CA PRO A 71 -10.48 32.64 -0.32
C PRO A 71 -11.29 31.64 -1.15
N VAL A 72 -12.12 30.84 -0.48
CA VAL A 72 -12.97 29.82 -1.12
C VAL A 72 -13.94 30.49 -2.10
N GLY A 73 -14.56 31.60 -1.71
CA GLY A 73 -15.48 32.35 -2.56
C GLY A 73 -14.84 32.81 -3.88
N ASP A 74 -13.64 33.39 -3.83
CA ASP A 74 -12.94 33.84 -5.03
C ASP A 74 -12.59 32.68 -5.98
N LYS A 75 -12.25 31.51 -5.42
CA LYS A 75 -11.97 30.30 -6.19
C LYS A 75 -13.24 29.75 -6.83
N VAL A 76 -14.36 29.74 -6.11
CA VAL A 76 -15.67 29.38 -6.65
C VAL A 76 -16.04 30.33 -7.80
N ALA A 77 -15.97 31.64 -7.59
CA ALA A 77 -16.27 32.64 -8.62
C ALA A 77 -15.32 32.54 -9.83
N LEU A 78 -14.06 32.17 -9.63
CA LEU A 78 -13.15 31.85 -10.73
C LEU A 78 -13.63 30.64 -11.51
N VAL A 79 -13.92 29.52 -10.84
CA VAL A 79 -14.38 28.28 -11.48
C VAL A 79 -15.70 28.51 -12.23
N GLU A 80 -16.67 29.20 -11.64
CA GLU A 80 -17.94 29.56 -12.29
C GLU A 80 -17.70 30.35 -13.56
N ARG A 81 -16.87 31.41 -13.53
CA ARG A 81 -16.51 32.16 -14.74
C ARG A 81 -15.84 31.29 -15.81
N LEU A 82 -15.08 30.28 -15.42
CA LEU A 82 -14.49 29.35 -16.38
C LEU A 82 -15.57 28.45 -17.00
N LEU A 83 -16.50 27.94 -16.18
CA LEU A 83 -17.63 27.12 -16.63
C LEU A 83 -18.55 27.90 -17.59
N ASP A 84 -18.93 29.13 -17.24
CA ASP A 84 -19.78 30.02 -18.06
C ASP A 84 -19.14 30.35 -19.41
N ARG A 85 -17.81 30.47 -19.44
CA ARG A 85 -17.04 30.65 -20.67
C ARG A 85 -16.97 29.38 -21.53
N GLY A 86 -17.66 28.31 -21.17
CA GLY A 86 -17.67 27.05 -21.90
C GLY A 86 -16.35 26.29 -21.80
N LEU A 87 -15.59 26.42 -20.71
CA LEU A 87 -14.43 25.55 -20.45
C LEU A 87 -14.84 24.12 -20.07
N VAL A 88 -16.14 23.87 -19.91
CA VAL A 88 -16.72 22.52 -19.88
C VAL A 88 -16.47 21.85 -21.23
N ALA A 89 -15.53 20.89 -21.26
CA ALA A 89 -15.27 19.92 -22.32
C ALA A 89 -15.64 20.32 -23.78
N ASP A 90 -15.19 21.49 -24.24
CA ASP A 90 -15.34 21.90 -25.64
C ASP A 90 -14.24 21.25 -26.52
N PRO A 91 -14.60 20.32 -27.43
CA PRO A 91 -13.63 19.60 -28.27
C PRO A 91 -12.98 20.50 -29.32
N ALA A 92 -13.50 21.69 -29.60
CA ALA A 92 -12.96 22.60 -30.61
C ALA A 92 -11.74 23.42 -30.10
N ARG A 93 -11.46 23.42 -28.79
CA ARG A 93 -10.44 24.28 -28.19
C ARG A 93 -9.00 23.80 -28.41
N PRO A 94 -8.04 24.73 -28.62
CA PRO A 94 -6.62 24.37 -28.71
C PRO A 94 -6.07 23.66 -27.46
N ILE A 95 -6.54 24.03 -26.25
CA ILE A 95 -6.12 23.40 -24.99
C ILE A 95 -6.60 21.96 -24.85
N THR A 96 -7.74 21.61 -25.47
CA THR A 96 -8.27 20.22 -25.48
C THR A 96 -7.57 19.35 -26.52
N ARG A 97 -6.91 19.94 -27.53
CA ARG A 97 -6.00 19.24 -28.46
C ARG A 97 -4.71 18.75 -27.80
N ASN A 98 -4.31 19.36 -26.68
CA ASN A 98 -3.14 18.95 -25.90
C ASN A 98 -3.51 18.09 -24.69
N ARG A 99 -4.69 17.43 -24.74
CA ARG A 99 -4.98 16.32 -23.81
C ARG A 99 -4.14 15.13 -24.24
N GLN A 100 -3.18 14.75 -23.40
CA GLN A 100 -2.47 13.49 -23.56
C GLN A 100 -3.52 12.36 -23.53
N PRO A 101 -3.74 11.62 -24.63
CA PRO A 101 -4.74 10.56 -24.67
C PRO A 101 -4.39 9.52 -23.60
N GLY A 102 -5.29 9.30 -22.65
CA GLY A 102 -5.13 8.31 -21.57
C GLY A 102 -4.84 8.85 -20.15
N ARG A 103 -4.80 10.18 -19.92
CA ARG A 103 -4.57 10.72 -18.55
C ARG A 103 -5.79 11.27 -17.83
N CYS A 104 -6.76 11.84 -18.53
CA CYS A 104 -7.99 12.37 -17.92
C CYS A 104 -9.16 12.35 -18.92
N CYS A 105 -9.93 11.26 -18.96
CA CYS A 105 -11.33 11.31 -19.37
C CYS A 105 -12.20 11.69 -18.15
N ASP A 106 -13.34 12.30 -18.41
CA ASP A 106 -14.38 12.65 -17.42
C ASP A 106 -14.88 11.43 -16.62
N SER A 107 -14.82 10.26 -17.23
CA SER A 107 -15.20 8.94 -16.70
C SER A 107 -14.04 8.19 -16.02
N GLY A 108 -12.82 8.76 -15.98
CA GLY A 108 -11.61 8.09 -15.47
C GLY A 108 -11.05 7.05 -16.46
N CYS A 109 -9.77 6.69 -16.32
CA CYS A 109 -9.01 5.86 -17.28
C CYS A 109 -9.59 4.43 -17.46
N MET A 110 -10.63 4.30 -18.26
CA MET A 110 -11.33 3.05 -18.54
C MET A 110 -11.47 2.87 -20.06
N GLN A 111 -11.16 1.67 -20.57
CA GLN A 111 -11.42 1.33 -21.96
C GLN A 111 -12.93 1.11 -22.17
N PRO A 112 -13.52 1.53 -23.31
CA PRO A 112 -14.91 1.21 -23.62
C PRO A 112 -15.15 -0.31 -23.58
N GLY A 113 -16.07 -0.77 -22.74
CA GLY A 113 -16.38 -2.19 -22.54
C GLY A 113 -15.62 -2.89 -21.41
N GLN A 114 -14.74 -2.18 -20.69
CA GLN A 114 -14.06 -2.75 -19.52
C GLN A 114 -15.00 -2.70 -18.29
N ALA A 115 -15.27 -3.87 -17.71
CA ALA A 115 -16.07 -3.98 -16.49
C ALA A 115 -15.31 -3.41 -15.28
N VAL A 116 -15.98 -2.57 -14.48
CA VAL A 116 -15.43 -1.94 -13.26
C VAL A 116 -15.22 -2.97 -12.14
N MET A 117 -15.90 -4.11 -12.21
CA MET A 117 -15.81 -5.20 -11.25
C MET A 117 -15.73 -6.53 -12.00
N VAL A 118 -14.68 -7.32 -11.75
CA VAL A 118 -14.56 -8.70 -12.22
C VAL A 118 -14.92 -9.63 -11.07
N ALA A 119 -15.70 -10.68 -11.34
CA ALA A 119 -16.03 -11.68 -10.34
C ALA A 119 -14.76 -12.44 -9.91
N LEU A 120 -14.60 -12.67 -8.60
CA LEU A 120 -13.57 -13.55 -8.05
C LEU A 120 -13.66 -14.92 -8.74
N PRO A 121 -12.58 -15.45 -9.34
CA PRO A 121 -12.59 -16.79 -9.88
C PRO A 121 -12.89 -17.78 -8.74
N GLY A 122 -14.00 -18.52 -8.88
CA GLY A 122 -14.39 -19.55 -7.92
C GLY A 122 -13.30 -20.60 -7.78
N GLU A 123 -12.95 -20.95 -6.54
CA GLU A 123 -11.97 -21.97 -6.23
C GLU A 123 -12.34 -23.29 -6.93
N GLY A 124 -11.58 -23.61 -7.97
CA GLY A 124 -11.72 -24.85 -8.73
C GLY A 124 -11.32 -26.05 -7.88
N ARG A 125 -12.24 -26.56 -7.06
CA ARG A 125 -12.16 -27.93 -6.54
C ARG A 125 -12.89 -28.83 -7.53
N GLN A 126 -12.13 -29.38 -8.47
CA GLN A 126 -12.57 -30.44 -9.37
C GLN A 126 -12.91 -31.70 -8.55
N ALA A 127 -14.16 -31.83 -8.12
CA ALA A 127 -14.74 -33.11 -7.75
C ALA A 127 -15.35 -33.73 -9.01
N ALA A 128 -14.50 -34.37 -9.82
CA ALA A 128 -14.95 -35.19 -10.93
C ALA A 128 -15.82 -36.33 -10.37
N GLY A 129 -17.06 -36.41 -10.85
CA GLY A 129 -18.11 -37.28 -10.37
C GLY A 129 -17.74 -38.76 -10.41
N ARG A 130 -17.98 -39.44 -9.28
CA ARG A 130 -18.13 -40.89 -9.22
C ARG A 130 -19.53 -41.20 -8.73
N THR A 131 -20.46 -41.43 -9.64
CA THR A 131 -21.75 -42.06 -9.35
C THR A 131 -21.50 -43.57 -9.18
N PRO A 132 -21.83 -44.21 -8.05
CA PRO A 132 -21.66 -45.64 -7.91
C PRO A 132 -22.88 -46.36 -8.48
N THR A 133 -22.74 -47.01 -9.65
CA THR A 133 -23.69 -48.02 -10.10
C THR A 133 -23.19 -49.40 -9.68
N ILE A 134 -23.90 -50.01 -8.74
CA ILE A 134 -23.71 -51.40 -8.32
C ILE A 134 -24.25 -52.28 -9.46
N ASP A 135 -23.36 -53.01 -10.14
CA ASP A 135 -23.76 -54.10 -11.03
C ASP A 135 -23.58 -55.44 -10.31
N LYS A 136 -24.71 -56.03 -9.91
CA LYS A 136 -24.81 -57.41 -9.44
C LYS A 136 -25.04 -58.27 -10.67
N THR A 137 -24.02 -59.00 -11.13
CA THR A 137 -24.11 -60.42 -11.51
C THR A 137 -22.79 -60.94 -12.10
N ARG A 138 -22.45 -62.18 -11.73
CA ARG A 138 -21.67 -63.18 -12.49
C ARG A 138 -20.15 -63.34 -12.21
N GLU A 139 -19.87 -63.97 -11.07
CA GLU A 139 -19.24 -65.31 -10.95
C GLU A 139 -18.47 -65.90 -12.16
N ALA A 140 -17.15 -66.10 -12.02
CA ALA A 140 -16.41 -67.37 -12.20
C ALA A 140 -14.87 -67.18 -12.28
N ILE A 141 -14.14 -67.85 -11.38
CA ILE A 141 -12.72 -68.29 -11.43
C ILE A 141 -12.61 -69.44 -12.48
N PRO A 142 -11.47 -69.86 -13.14
CA PRO A 142 -10.03 -69.81 -12.75
C PRO A 142 -8.99 -69.49 -13.87
N GLY A 143 -7.70 -69.43 -13.50
CA GLY A 143 -6.64 -70.08 -14.31
C GLY A 143 -5.29 -69.35 -14.45
N THR A 144 -4.33 -69.67 -13.57
CA THR A 144 -2.88 -69.82 -13.90
C THR A 144 -2.68 -71.17 -14.62
N PRO A 145 -1.64 -71.45 -15.46
CA PRO A 145 -0.21 -71.22 -15.16
C PRO A 145 0.75 -70.95 -16.36
N THR A 146 1.92 -70.36 -16.10
CA THR A 146 3.28 -70.94 -16.28
C THR A 146 4.32 -69.95 -15.78
#